data_AF-A0A3P7LDL7-F1
#
_entry.id   AF-A0A3P7LDL7-F1
#
_cell.length_a   1.000
_cell.length_b   1.000
_cell.length_c   1.000
_cell.angle_alpha   90.00
_cell.angle_beta   90.00
_cell.angle_gamma   90.00
#
_symmetry.space_group_name_H-M   'P 1'
#
loop_
_entity.id
_entity.type
_entity.pdbx_description
1 polymer ?
#
loop_
_entity_poly.entity_id
_entity_poly.type
_entity_poly.pdbx_seq_one_letter_code
_entity_poly.pdbx_strand_id
1 'polypeptide(L)'
;MNGNETATLLGWWIWTQWRKRNPTKDLSKVYMVSSTVSSKILRSIAQKEGFNFEETLTGFKWIANKAYDLMTKNPGTEVIFAFEEAIGFMSGTTVLDKDGIGALAAVCEMTSHLYAQKSSLVQQLEKVFDTNIDFAVGYTKAWGHFIGRADFGPLSVHVYSMRRWRKTKDEFQLSTLIPRFFLVLKRTV
;
A
#
# COMPACT_ATOMS: atom_id res chain seq x y z
N MET A 1 -7.03 12.54 2.53
CA MET A 1 -6.71 11.11 2.41
C MET A 1 -8.00 10.32 2.31
N ASN A 2 -8.09 9.35 1.40
CA ASN A 2 -9.23 8.44 1.26
C ASN A 2 -8.98 7.08 1.96
N GLY A 3 -9.98 6.20 2.01
CA GLY A 3 -9.89 4.89 2.68
C GLY A 3 -8.74 4.01 2.19
N ASN A 4 -8.45 4.00 0.88
CA ASN A 4 -7.34 3.24 0.31
C ASN A 4 -5.97 3.81 0.71
N GLU A 5 -5.82 5.14 0.72
CA GLU A 5 -4.59 5.81 1.15
C GLU A 5 -4.32 5.59 2.64
N THR A 6 -5.37 5.68 3.46
CA THR A 6 -5.28 5.37 4.90
C THR A 6 -4.90 3.90 5.12
N ALA A 7 -5.54 2.96 4.41
CA ALA A 7 -5.20 1.55 4.48
C ALA A 7 -3.76 1.25 4.04
N THR A 8 -3.26 1.99 3.05
CA THR A 8 -1.87 1.88 2.57
C THR A 8 -0.89 2.17 3.71
N LEU A 9 -1.09 3.30 4.39
CA LEU A 9 -0.25 3.70 5.52
C LEU A 9 -0.40 2.77 6.71
N LEU A 10 -1.64 2.39 7.06
CA LEU A 10 -1.91 1.46 8.16
C LEU A 10 -1.29 0.08 7.89
N GLY A 11 -1.45 -0.47 6.69
CA GLY A 11 -0.84 -1.74 6.30
C GLY A 11 0.68 -1.68 6.42
N TRP A 12 1.32 -0.63 5.88
CA TRP A 12 2.76 -0.43 6.05
C TRP A 12 3.18 -0.32 7.51
N TRP A 13 2.46 0.46 8.32
CA TRP A 13 2.79 0.68 9.72
C TRP A 13 2.65 -0.59 10.55
N ILE A 14 1.52 -1.28 10.41
CA ILE A 14 1.22 -2.52 11.12
C ILE A 14 2.25 -3.59 10.76
N TRP A 15 2.57 -3.75 9.47
CA TRP A 15 3.65 -4.66 9.06
C TRP A 15 4.99 -4.27 9.70
N THR A 16 5.36 -2.99 9.64
CA THR A 16 6.64 -2.49 10.18
C THR A 16 6.75 -2.77 11.68
N GLN A 17 5.70 -2.52 12.44
CA GLN A 17 5.68 -2.77 13.88
C GLN A 17 5.62 -4.25 14.22
N TRP A 18 4.80 -5.02 13.49
CA TRP A 18 4.69 -6.47 13.68
C TRP A 18 6.04 -7.14 13.41
N ARG A 19 6.72 -6.79 12.30
CA ARG A 19 8.02 -7.39 11.93
C ARG A 19 9.13 -7.04 12.92
N LYS A 20 9.14 -5.81 13.46
CA LYS A 20 10.08 -5.42 14.53
C LYS A 20 9.90 -6.25 15.80
N ARG A 21 8.65 -6.54 16.17
CA ARG A 21 8.32 -7.37 17.35
C ARG A 21 8.53 -8.87 17.11
N ASN A 22 8.50 -9.30 15.84
CA ASN A 22 8.54 -10.70 15.41
C ASN A 22 9.62 -10.96 14.35
N PRO A 23 10.92 -10.76 14.67
CA PRO A 23 12.00 -10.81 13.67
C PRO A 23 12.23 -12.22 13.08
N THR A 24 11.88 -13.28 13.82
CA THR A 24 12.15 -14.68 13.46
C THR A 24 10.91 -15.49 13.13
N LYS A 25 9.72 -14.88 13.15
CA LYS A 25 8.48 -15.59 12.84
C LYS A 25 8.40 -15.97 11.36
N ASP A 26 7.77 -17.12 11.14
CA ASP A 26 7.47 -17.68 9.83
C ASP A 26 6.41 -16.82 9.12
N LEU A 27 6.84 -16.17 8.04
CA LEU A 27 6.00 -15.26 7.26
C LEU A 27 4.96 -16.00 6.41
N SER A 28 5.15 -17.30 6.16
CA SER A 28 4.17 -18.13 5.45
C SER A 28 2.85 -18.30 6.23
N LYS A 29 2.84 -17.91 7.51
CA LYS A 29 1.67 -17.90 8.39
C LYS A 29 1.12 -16.50 8.67
N VAL A 30 1.64 -15.47 8.02
CA VAL A 30 1.23 -14.08 8.25
C VAL A 30 0.43 -13.59 7.05
N TYR A 31 -0.72 -12.97 7.31
CA TYR A 31 -1.67 -12.58 6.29
C TYR A 31 -2.14 -11.13 6.47
N MET A 32 -2.35 -10.48 5.34
CA MET A 32 -3.26 -9.34 5.24
C MET A 32 -4.43 -9.67 4.31
N VAL A 33 -5.58 -9.04 4.55
CA VAL A 33 -6.81 -9.31 3.79
C VAL A 33 -7.44 -8.02 3.29
N SER A 34 -7.99 -7.99 2.07
CA SER A 34 -8.84 -6.86 1.64
C SER A 34 -9.98 -7.26 0.71
N SER A 35 -10.96 -6.36 0.56
CA SER A 35 -12.03 -6.53 -0.43
C SER A 35 -11.49 -6.47 -1.87
N THR A 36 -12.21 -7.06 -2.82
CA THR A 36 -11.82 -7.09 -4.24
C THR A 36 -11.84 -5.72 -4.91
N VAL A 37 -12.66 -4.80 -4.41
CA VAL A 37 -12.74 -3.41 -4.91
C VAL A 37 -11.74 -2.47 -4.22
N SER A 38 -11.08 -2.93 -3.15
CA SER A 38 -10.02 -2.19 -2.47
C SER A 38 -8.71 -2.16 -3.26
N SER A 39 -7.88 -1.15 -2.97
CA SER A 39 -6.52 -1.04 -3.52
C SER A 39 -5.71 -2.31 -3.27
N LYS A 40 -4.95 -2.74 -4.27
CA LYS A 40 -4.08 -3.94 -4.20
C LYS A 40 -2.72 -3.67 -3.57
N ILE A 41 -2.53 -2.52 -2.96
CA ILE A 41 -1.24 -2.13 -2.37
C ILE A 41 -0.78 -3.10 -1.26
N LEU A 42 -1.70 -3.65 -0.46
CA LEU A 42 -1.36 -4.65 0.56
C LEU A 42 -0.78 -5.92 -0.06
N ARG A 43 -1.27 -6.31 -1.24
CA ARG A 43 -0.72 -7.42 -2.01
C ARG A 43 0.72 -7.14 -2.43
N SER A 44 1.00 -5.93 -2.91
CA SER A 44 2.37 -5.54 -3.29
C SER A 44 3.31 -5.53 -2.09
N ILE A 45 2.86 -5.02 -0.94
CA ILE A 45 3.63 -5.06 0.32
C ILE A 45 3.89 -6.52 0.71
N ALA A 46 2.87 -7.37 0.70
CA ALA A 46 2.99 -8.80 1.03
C ALA A 46 4.02 -9.52 0.15
N GLN A 47 3.95 -9.31 -1.17
CA GLN A 47 4.90 -9.89 -2.12
C GLN A 47 6.33 -9.44 -1.88
N LYS A 48 6.53 -8.14 -1.65
CA LYS A 48 7.85 -7.57 -1.39
C LYS A 48 8.46 -8.12 -0.10
N GLU A 49 7.63 -8.27 0.93
CA GLU A 49 8.08 -8.57 2.29
C GLU A 49 8.04 -10.08 2.60
N GLY A 50 7.42 -10.89 1.73
CA GLY A 50 7.40 -12.35 1.81
C GLY A 50 6.31 -12.94 2.71
N PHE A 51 5.27 -12.16 3.04
CA PHE A 51 4.08 -12.67 3.73
C PHE A 51 2.90 -12.82 2.76
N ASN A 52 1.77 -13.36 3.23
CA ASN A 52 0.64 -13.67 2.37
C ASN A 52 -0.40 -12.55 2.29
N PHE A 53 -1.10 -12.50 1.16
CA PHE A 53 -2.24 -11.61 0.97
C PHE A 53 -3.42 -12.40 0.43
N GLU A 54 -4.58 -12.20 1.04
CA GLU A 54 -5.84 -12.81 0.62
C GLU A 54 -6.87 -11.75 0.23
N GLU A 55 -7.70 -12.10 -0.74
CA GLU A 55 -8.72 -11.21 -1.27
C GLU A 55 -10.11 -11.81 -1.07
N THR A 56 -11.09 -10.95 -0.75
CA THR A 56 -12.48 -11.37 -0.54
C THR A 56 -13.46 -10.54 -1.35
N LEU A 57 -14.72 -10.99 -1.40
CA LEU A 57 -15.83 -10.16 -1.89
C LEU A 57 -16.01 -8.90 -1.02
N THR A 58 -16.68 -7.89 -1.58
CA THR A 58 -17.06 -6.67 -0.86
C THR A 58 -18.04 -6.97 0.26
N GLY A 59 -17.90 -6.28 1.38
CA GLY A 59 -18.61 -6.49 2.64
C GLY A 59 -17.68 -7.04 3.71
N PHE A 60 -17.56 -6.33 4.83
CA PHE A 60 -16.66 -6.70 5.93
C PHE A 60 -16.91 -8.10 6.52
N LYS A 61 -18.15 -8.61 6.43
CA LYS A 61 -18.47 -9.99 6.81
C LYS A 61 -17.58 -11.02 6.11
N TRP A 62 -17.23 -10.80 4.84
CA TRP A 62 -16.41 -11.72 4.06
C TRP A 62 -14.94 -11.65 4.48
N ILE A 63 -14.48 -10.44 4.83
CA ILE A 63 -13.15 -10.21 5.39
C ILE A 63 -13.01 -10.93 6.74
N ALA A 64 -13.97 -10.71 7.65
CA ALA A 64 -13.99 -11.33 8.97
C ALA A 64 -14.04 -12.87 8.88
N ASN A 65 -14.92 -13.42 8.04
CA ASN A 65 -15.01 -14.87 7.81
C ASN A 65 -13.73 -15.44 7.22
N LYS A 66 -13.10 -14.76 6.26
CA LYS A 66 -11.80 -15.18 5.70
C LYS A 66 -10.72 -15.18 6.78
N ALA A 67 -10.66 -14.14 7.60
CA ALA A 67 -9.68 -14.07 8.68
C ALA A 67 -9.88 -15.20 9.70
N TYR A 68 -11.13 -15.46 10.10
CA TYR A 68 -11.49 -16.57 10.97
C TYR A 68 -11.09 -17.93 10.37
N ASP A 69 -11.42 -18.17 9.10
CA ASP A 69 -11.07 -19.39 8.38
C ASP A 69 -9.57 -19.64 8.32
N LEU A 70 -8.78 -18.59 8.02
CA LEU A 70 -7.32 -18.68 7.96
C LEU A 70 -6.74 -19.09 9.32
N MET A 71 -7.20 -18.47 10.40
CA MET A 71 -6.70 -18.76 11.75
C MET A 71 -7.14 -20.12 12.28
N THR A 72 -8.35 -20.58 11.94
CA THR A 72 -8.89 -21.85 12.45
C THR A 72 -8.39 -23.06 11.67
N LYS A 73 -8.29 -22.96 10.34
CA LYS A 73 -7.84 -24.07 9.48
C LYS A 73 -6.33 -24.29 9.55
N ASN A 74 -5.57 -23.22 9.81
CA ASN A 74 -4.10 -23.26 9.83
C ASN A 74 -3.58 -22.74 11.18
N PRO A 75 -3.37 -23.60 12.19
CA PRO A 75 -2.87 -23.20 13.49
C PRO A 75 -1.58 -22.39 13.45
N GLY A 76 -1.57 -21.29 14.20
CA GLY A 76 -0.46 -20.33 14.25
C GLY A 76 -0.49 -19.28 13.14
N THR A 77 -1.56 -19.22 12.34
CA THR A 77 -1.79 -18.15 11.36
C THR A 77 -2.19 -16.86 12.05
N GLU A 78 -1.63 -15.74 11.60
CA GLU A 78 -1.93 -14.39 12.08
C GLU A 78 -2.43 -13.53 10.93
N VAL A 79 -3.64 -12.98 11.08
CA VAL A 79 -4.15 -11.93 10.19
C VAL A 79 -3.86 -10.59 10.85
N ILE A 80 -2.80 -9.93 10.41
CA ILE A 80 -2.29 -8.74 11.12
C ILE A 80 -3.01 -7.46 10.72
N PHE A 81 -3.60 -7.42 9.53
CA PHE A 81 -4.40 -6.29 9.09
C PHE A 81 -5.41 -6.71 8.03
N ALA A 82 -6.60 -6.14 8.09
CA ALA A 82 -7.55 -6.22 7.00
C ALA A 82 -8.29 -4.91 6.76
N PHE A 83 -8.72 -4.67 5.52
CA PHE A 83 -9.50 -3.47 5.22
C PHE A 83 -10.49 -3.60 4.05
N GLU A 84 -11.47 -2.70 4.08
CA GLU A 84 -12.44 -2.40 3.03
C GLU A 84 -12.37 -0.91 2.71
N GLU A 85 -12.48 -0.54 1.44
CA GLU A 85 -12.32 0.82 0.92
C GLU A 85 -13.31 1.82 1.55
N ALA A 86 -14.48 1.33 1.98
CA ALA A 86 -15.49 2.06 2.75
C ALA A 86 -15.08 2.30 4.22
N ILE A 87 -13.80 2.59 4.47
CA ILE A 87 -13.21 2.94 5.78
C ILE A 87 -13.46 1.85 6.84
N GLY A 88 -13.47 0.59 6.42
CA GLY A 88 -13.50 -0.55 7.35
C GLY A 88 -12.08 -1.04 7.60
N PHE A 89 -11.59 -0.97 8.83
CA PHE A 89 -10.25 -1.43 9.19
C PHE A 89 -10.32 -2.43 10.33
N MET A 90 -9.48 -3.46 10.29
CA MET A 90 -9.27 -4.41 11.39
C MET A 90 -7.77 -4.57 11.59
N SER A 91 -7.27 -4.04 12.70
CA SER A 91 -5.85 -3.99 13.04
C SER A 91 -5.53 -5.10 14.05
N GLY A 92 -5.18 -6.29 13.54
CA GLY A 92 -5.06 -7.51 14.33
C GLY A 92 -6.39 -8.25 14.47
N THR A 93 -6.44 -9.25 15.36
CA THR A 93 -7.56 -10.21 15.46
C THR A 93 -8.27 -10.19 16.81
N THR A 94 -8.01 -9.17 17.64
CA THR A 94 -8.72 -8.97 18.92
C THR A 94 -10.23 -8.84 18.70
N VAL A 95 -10.64 -8.17 17.62
CA VAL A 95 -12.03 -8.04 17.19
C VAL A 95 -12.08 -8.35 15.70
N LEU A 96 -12.88 -9.34 15.30
CA LEU A 96 -13.10 -9.68 13.88
C LEU A 96 -14.21 -8.82 13.26
N ASP A 97 -14.10 -7.52 13.45
CA ASP A 97 -15.01 -6.50 12.92
C ASP A 97 -14.25 -5.18 12.70
N LYS A 98 -14.94 -4.16 12.19
CA LYS A 98 -14.39 -2.82 12.00
C LYS A 98 -14.01 -2.22 13.35
N ASP A 99 -12.73 -1.92 13.53
CA ASP A 99 -12.18 -1.24 14.69
C ASP A 99 -11.58 0.11 14.30
N GLY A 100 -12.42 1.14 14.35
CA GLY A 100 -12.00 2.52 14.10
C GLY A 100 -11.12 3.11 15.21
N ILE A 101 -11.26 2.63 16.45
CA ILE A 101 -10.49 3.13 17.60
C ILE A 101 -9.07 2.59 17.53
N GLY A 102 -8.90 1.29 17.28
CA GLY A 102 -7.61 0.67 17.04
C GLY A 102 -6.91 1.27 15.83
N ALA A 103 -7.65 1.52 14.73
CA ALA A 103 -7.11 2.22 13.57
C ALA A 103 -6.63 3.64 13.91
N LEU A 104 -7.42 4.42 14.67
CA LEU A 104 -7.03 5.76 15.12
C LEU A 104 -5.77 5.72 15.98
N ALA A 105 -5.69 4.80 16.94
CA ALA A 105 -4.51 4.63 17.79
C ALA A 105 -3.26 4.33 16.96
N ALA A 106 -3.37 3.42 15.97
CA ALA A 106 -2.28 3.12 15.05
C ALA A 106 -1.88 4.33 14.19
N VAL A 107 -2.84 5.15 13.72
CA VAL A 107 -2.53 6.40 13.01
C VAL A 107 -1.82 7.40 13.91
N CYS A 108 -2.24 7.56 15.16
CA CYS A 108 -1.58 8.46 16.12
C CYS A 108 -0.14 8.01 16.40
N GLU A 109 0.08 6.71 16.62
CA GLU A 109 1.41 6.13 16.82
C GLU A 109 2.31 6.35 15.59
N MET A 110 1.80 6.04 14.40
CA MET A 110 2.50 6.25 13.13
C MET A 110 2.84 7.73 12.91
N THR A 111 1.90 8.63 13.18
CA THR A 111 2.10 10.08 12.98
C THR A 111 3.17 10.61 13.92
N SER A 112 3.13 10.21 15.20
CA SER A 112 4.16 10.54 16.17
C SER A 112 5.54 10.03 15.74
N HIS A 113 5.62 8.80 15.26
CA HIS A 113 6.85 8.20 14.75
C HIS A 113 7.44 8.95 13.55
N LEU A 114 6.60 9.28 12.56
CA LEU A 114 7.03 10.02 11.37
C LEU A 114 7.43 11.45 11.73
N TYR A 115 6.70 12.09 12.63
CA TYR A 115 7.05 13.44 13.12
C TYR A 115 8.43 13.46 13.77
N ALA A 116 8.76 12.46 14.60
CA ALA A 116 10.10 12.32 15.19
C ALA A 116 11.21 12.13 14.12
N GLN A 117 10.86 11.58 12.96
CA GLN A 117 11.74 11.42 11.80
C GLN A 117 11.74 12.63 10.85
N LYS A 118 11.06 13.72 11.21
CA LYS A 118 10.85 14.91 10.34
C LYS A 118 10.20 14.55 9.00
N SER A 119 9.32 13.55 9.01
CA SER A 119 8.51 13.13 7.86
C SER A 119 7.02 13.38 8.13
N SER A 120 6.25 13.50 7.04
CA SER A 120 4.79 13.59 7.07
C SER A 120 4.14 12.29 6.60
N LEU A 121 2.83 12.14 6.87
CA LEU A 121 2.01 11.04 6.33
C LEU A 121 2.01 11.03 4.81
N VAL A 122 1.94 12.19 4.16
CA VAL A 122 1.93 12.30 2.69
C VAL A 122 3.25 11.83 2.10
N GLN A 123 4.37 12.30 2.63
CA GLN A 123 5.70 11.85 2.18
C GLN A 123 5.88 10.34 2.39
N GLN A 124 5.40 9.81 3.51
CA GLN A 124 5.46 8.38 3.74
C GLN A 124 4.55 7.60 2.78
N LEU A 125 3.37 8.12 2.46
CA LEU A 125 2.44 7.51 1.50
C LEU A 125 3.08 7.43 0.12
N GLU A 126 3.67 8.53 -0.36
CA GLU A 126 4.43 8.58 -1.62
C GLU A 126 5.54 7.53 -1.63
N LYS A 127 6.33 7.46 -0.55
CA LYS A 127 7.41 6.47 -0.40
C LYS A 127 6.91 5.03 -0.44
N VAL A 128 5.78 4.73 0.21
CA VAL A 128 5.20 3.39 0.17
C VAL A 128 4.75 3.04 -1.24
N PHE A 129 4.12 3.97 -1.95
CA PHE A 129 3.76 3.74 -3.36
C PHE A 129 4.98 3.50 -4.24
N ASP A 130 5.99 4.38 -4.18
CA ASP A 130 7.19 4.30 -5.00
C ASP A 130 7.93 2.97 -4.78
N THR A 131 8.03 2.53 -3.54
CA THR A 131 8.77 1.30 -3.21
C THR A 131 7.99 0.00 -3.45
N ASN A 132 6.71 0.08 -3.82
CA ASN A 132 5.84 -1.07 -4.10
C ASN A 132 5.27 -1.08 -5.54
N ILE A 133 5.58 -0.05 -6.34
CA ILE A 133 5.05 0.10 -7.70
C ILE A 133 5.53 -1.01 -8.65
N ASP A 134 6.78 -1.46 -8.51
CA ASP A 134 7.34 -2.50 -9.38
C ASP A 134 6.69 -3.86 -9.14
N PHE A 135 6.29 -4.15 -7.91
CA PHE A 135 5.52 -5.35 -7.56
C PHE A 135 4.09 -5.28 -8.11
N ALA A 136 3.47 -4.09 -8.07
CA ALA A 136 2.16 -3.88 -8.68
C ALA A 136 2.21 -4.04 -10.22
N VAL A 137 3.26 -3.53 -10.87
CA VAL A 137 3.43 -3.59 -12.34
C VAL A 137 3.84 -5.00 -12.79
N GLY A 138 4.75 -5.68 -12.08
CA GLY A 138 5.14 -7.06 -12.35
C GLY A 138 3.95 -8.01 -12.38
N TYR A 139 3.01 -7.82 -11.44
CA TYR A 139 1.76 -8.59 -11.39
C TYR A 139 0.87 -8.37 -12.62
N THR A 140 0.65 -7.12 -13.06
CA THR A 140 -0.19 -6.86 -14.25
C THR A 140 0.38 -7.50 -15.53
N LYS A 141 1.70 -7.59 -15.64
CA LYS A 141 2.36 -8.30 -16.75
C LYS A 141 2.21 -9.82 -16.63
N ALA A 142 2.40 -10.39 -15.44
CA ALA A 142 2.25 -11.82 -15.21
C ALA A 142 0.80 -12.31 -15.39
N TRP A 143 -0.18 -11.54 -14.89
CA TRP A 143 -1.60 -11.84 -15.07
C TRP A 143 -2.10 -11.59 -16.49
N GLY A 144 -1.67 -10.51 -17.15
CA GLY A 144 -2.01 -10.25 -18.55
C GLY A 144 -1.45 -11.28 -19.53
N HIS A 145 -0.42 -12.03 -19.13
CA HIS A 145 0.08 -13.18 -19.90
C HIS A 145 -0.73 -14.45 -19.66
N PHE A 146 -1.41 -14.57 -18.52
CA PHE A 146 -2.18 -15.74 -18.11
C PHE A 146 -3.65 -15.70 -18.56
N ILE A 147 -4.24 -14.51 -18.65
CA ILE A 147 -5.60 -14.29 -19.16
C ILE A 147 -5.54 -13.35 -20.36
N GLY A 148 -5.69 -13.92 -21.56
CA GLY A 148 -5.66 -13.20 -22.82
C GLY A 148 -6.64 -12.03 -22.82
N ARG A 149 -6.11 -10.82 -23.03
CA ARG A 149 -6.79 -9.55 -23.37
C ARG A 149 -8.29 -9.51 -23.02
N ALA A 150 -8.60 -9.33 -21.73
CA ALA A 150 -9.90 -8.82 -21.31
C ALA A 150 -9.69 -7.43 -20.69
N ASP A 151 -10.55 -6.48 -21.07
CA ASP A 151 -10.39 -5.05 -20.84
C ASP A 151 -10.04 -4.67 -19.39
N PHE A 152 -8.94 -3.93 -19.25
CA PHE A 152 -8.42 -3.47 -17.98
C PHE A 152 -9.31 -2.36 -17.39
N GLY A 153 -10.19 -2.74 -16.47
CA GLY A 153 -10.87 -1.82 -15.54
C GLY A 153 -9.88 -1.04 -14.63
N PRO A 154 -10.36 -0.35 -13.57
CA PRO A 154 -9.77 0.85 -12.94
C PRO A 154 -8.30 0.78 -12.43
N LEU A 155 -7.66 -0.38 -12.48
CA LEU A 155 -6.19 -0.56 -12.34
C LEU A 155 -5.40 0.23 -13.38
N SER A 156 -5.91 0.32 -14.62
CA SER A 156 -5.29 1.14 -15.66
C SER A 156 -5.23 2.59 -15.20
N VAL A 157 -6.33 3.15 -14.70
CA VAL A 157 -6.42 4.57 -14.29
C VAL A 157 -5.50 4.93 -13.13
N HIS A 158 -5.35 4.08 -12.09
CA HIS A 158 -4.50 4.40 -10.94
C HIS A 158 -3.00 4.28 -11.26
N VAL A 159 -2.59 3.24 -12.00
CA VAL A 159 -1.20 3.09 -12.46
C VAL A 159 -0.85 4.15 -13.52
N TYR A 160 -1.80 4.53 -14.38
CA TYR A 160 -1.62 5.63 -15.34
C TYR A 160 -1.55 6.99 -14.63
N SER A 161 -2.38 7.23 -13.61
CA SER A 161 -2.34 8.43 -12.77
C SER A 161 -1.00 8.54 -12.04
N MET A 162 -0.48 7.45 -11.49
CA MET A 162 0.83 7.40 -10.82
C MET A 162 2.00 7.60 -11.79
N ARG A 163 1.95 7.02 -12.99
CA ARG A 163 2.95 7.28 -14.05
C ARG A 163 2.88 8.72 -14.57
N ARG A 164 1.69 9.29 -14.70
CA ARG A 164 1.48 10.70 -15.07
C ARG A 164 2.02 11.63 -13.98
N TRP A 165 1.78 11.30 -12.71
CA TRP A 165 2.30 12.04 -11.57
C TRP A 165 3.84 12.00 -11.50
N ARG A 166 4.45 10.84 -11.77
CA ARG A 166 5.92 10.68 -11.89
C ARG A 166 6.49 11.55 -13.01
N LYS A 167 5.86 11.54 -14.20
CA LYS A 167 6.22 12.45 -15.31
C LYS A 167 6.10 13.92 -14.93
N THR A 168 5.02 14.32 -14.24
CA THR A 168 4.85 15.72 -13.83
C THR A 168 5.85 16.15 -12.76
N LYS A 169 6.30 15.25 -11.86
CA LYS A 169 7.36 15.54 -10.89
C LYS A 169 8.73 15.70 -11.56
N ASP A 170 9.05 14.85 -12.54
CA ASP A 170 10.28 14.95 -13.33
C ASP A 170 10.29 16.23 -14.19
N GLU A 171 9.16 16.60 -14.80
CA GLU A 171 8.98 17.87 -15.52
C GLU A 171 9.08 19.09 -14.60
N PHE A 172 8.55 19.02 -13.38
CA PHE A 172 8.61 20.11 -12.39
C PHE A 172 10.02 20.30 -11.79
N GLN A 173 10.77 19.20 -11.59
CA GLN A 173 12.19 19.22 -11.21
C GLN A 173 13.07 19.77 -12.33
N LEU A 174 12.78 19.44 -13.59
CA LEU A 174 13.50 19.98 -14.75
C LEU A 174 13.20 21.46 -14.99
N SER A 175 11.96 21.92 -14.73
CA SER A 175 11.59 23.33 -14.92
C SER A 175 12.09 24.28 -13.80
N THR A 176 12.58 23.74 -12.69
CA THR A 176 13.09 24.53 -11.55
C THR A 176 14.62 24.60 -11.47
N LEU A 177 15.35 23.93 -12.39
CA LEU A 177 16.81 23.87 -12.42
C LEU A 177 17.48 24.62 -13.57
N ILE A 178 16.77 25.47 -14.30
CA ILE A 178 17.38 26.43 -15.24
C ILE A 178 16.82 27.83 -14.98
N PRO A 179 17.53 28.70 -14.23
CA PRO A 179 17.28 30.13 -14.31
C PRO A 179 17.72 30.59 -15.71
N ARG A 180 16.79 31.17 -16.48
CA ARG A 180 17.15 32.06 -17.59
C ARG A 180 18.00 33.21 -17.03
N PHE A 181 18.98 33.64 -17.84
CA PHE A 181 19.90 34.79 -17.69
C PHE A 181 21.28 34.50 -17.06
N PHE A 182 22.25 34.08 -17.90
CA PHE A 182 23.46 34.85 -18.25
C PHE A 182 24.41 34.00 -19.13
N LEU A 183 24.51 34.30 -20.43
CA LEU A 183 25.78 34.64 -21.11
C LEU A 183 25.48 35.00 -22.58
N VAL A 184 25.37 36.31 -22.82
CA VAL A 184 25.71 36.91 -24.12
C VAL A 184 27.24 36.88 -24.24
N LEU A 185 27.74 36.71 -25.48
CA LEU A 185 29.14 36.78 -25.96
C LEU A 185 30.04 35.54 -25.81
N LYS A 186 30.14 34.74 -26.88
CA LYS A 186 31.19 34.89 -27.92
C LYS A 186 31.11 33.73 -28.93
N ARG A 187 30.75 34.04 -30.17
CA ARG A 187 31.31 33.51 -31.44
C ARG A 187 30.32 33.82 -32.57
N THR A 188 30.57 34.89 -33.33
CA THR A 188 30.72 34.89 -34.80
C THR A 188 31.23 36.29 -35.19
N VAL A 189 32.37 36.32 -35.90
CA VAL A 189 33.16 37.45 -36.46
C VAL A 189 33.78 38.46 -35.48
#